data_AF-A0A3Q3GQ13-F1
#
_entry.id   AF-A0A3Q3GQ13-F1
#
_cell.length_a   1.000
_cell.length_b   1.000
_cell.length_c   1.000
_cell.angle_alpha   90.00
_cell.angle_beta   90.00
_cell.angle_gamma   90.00
#
_symmetry.space_group_name_H-M   'P 1'
#
loop_
_entity.id
_entity.type
_entity.pdbx_description
1 polymer ?
#
loop_
_entity_poly.entity_id
_entity_poly.type
_entity_poly.pdbx_seq_one_letter_code
_entity_poly.pdbx_strand_id
1 'polypeptide(L)'
;MHRPLLYLCVLIALTGAATAEICTLTGPTVIDFQGHLNNVTDRCAYSLLADSGNDLKVVANFRERRHRDVSFVDSVTLTVGSSADEIVLEQGGRVLVNDAVMSINSTGQNFFGVDVVKDETGVTAEFTTTEYTINVFFDGTTAQISMEVPVNSTLTGLCTDSSDVSSGYNCYSSETDCTEENSTACEEVTKRCNILTKYTFASCNADLDPTPYIDACKETVSRYPLKDGLITQFLWAYARACSLVGHNELGDWWTKAECSPPKAYCQDVICRDHEFCGWKFSGEPACLCRADFGCTYRDSNTLGDPTVCKHNSASLTLANCLLEERGIDYEVLHLYDPTCKGELNEDNNMVTFNFDTSNLCGAIISYDENEINYTNAIINQNFTDDIVRHDQVFIEFSCFHRQPDLRTVSFTIMDNSYMHITTGEWTYNVSMIPYIDEKCSKVVATETEVKLNQKVWVELKTQGLDEETIAVVTDSCWATSVSDPYSTSRYDLIINGCANPRDGTVRVRGNGVGTSNRFSFNMFEFRQHSNHVHLHCQLRLCLKKNNNCVPMCPSSKRRRRFARSKYTQDEPALISMGWRK
;
A
#
# COMPACT_ATOMS: atom_id res chain seq x y z
N MET A 1 -76.15 -41.46 -34.54
CA MET A 1 -75.31 -40.97 -35.65
C MET A 1 -74.81 -39.57 -35.29
N HIS A 2 -73.48 -39.43 -35.26
CA HIS A 2 -72.62 -38.24 -35.39
C HIS A 2 -72.93 -36.88 -34.70
N ARG A 3 -72.00 -36.51 -33.80
CA ARG A 3 -71.42 -35.15 -33.62
C ARG A 3 -70.79 -34.63 -34.93
N PRO A 4 -70.63 -33.31 -35.19
CA PRO A 4 -69.76 -32.38 -34.42
C PRO A 4 -70.34 -30.95 -34.24
N LEU A 5 -70.06 -30.14 -33.20
CA LEU A 5 -68.84 -29.41 -32.80
C LEU A 5 -68.21 -28.56 -33.91
N LEU A 6 -68.45 -27.23 -33.95
CA LEU A 6 -67.50 -26.23 -34.49
C LEU A 6 -67.93 -24.77 -34.18
N TYR A 7 -67.06 -24.08 -33.44
CA TYR A 7 -66.68 -22.65 -33.48
C TYR A 7 -67.64 -21.54 -33.00
N LEU A 8 -67.42 -21.13 -31.74
CA LEU A 8 -67.38 -19.70 -31.38
C LEU A 8 -66.02 -19.44 -30.72
N CYS A 9 -65.04 -18.99 -31.50
CA CYS A 9 -63.75 -18.54 -30.96
C CYS A 9 -63.83 -17.02 -30.80
N VAL A 10 -63.78 -16.60 -29.54
CA VAL A 10 -63.69 -15.22 -29.09
C VAL A 10 -62.30 -14.70 -29.44
N LEU A 11 -62.20 -13.80 -30.42
CA LEU A 11 -61.04 -12.92 -30.60
C LEU A 11 -61.19 -11.74 -29.62
N ILE A 12 -60.82 -11.98 -28.36
CA ILE A 12 -60.33 -10.90 -27.51
C ILE A 12 -58.82 -10.92 -27.72
N ALA A 13 -58.34 -10.00 -28.54
CA ALA A 13 -56.93 -9.67 -28.57
C ALA A 13 -56.53 -9.28 -27.15
N LEU A 14 -55.69 -10.10 -26.53
CA LEU A 14 -54.88 -9.71 -25.38
C LEU A 14 -54.12 -8.46 -25.80
N THR A 15 -54.50 -7.32 -25.24
CA THR A 15 -53.60 -6.18 -25.09
C THR A 15 -52.37 -6.73 -24.36
N GLY A 16 -51.27 -6.92 -25.10
CA GLY A 16 -50.00 -7.31 -24.51
C GLY A 16 -49.66 -6.32 -23.41
N ALA A 17 -49.39 -6.83 -22.21
CA ALA A 17 -48.70 -6.03 -21.21
C ALA A 17 -47.40 -5.57 -21.87
N ALA A 18 -47.12 -4.26 -21.85
CA ALA A 18 -45.83 -3.75 -22.29
C ALA A 18 -44.77 -4.41 -21.40
N THR A 19 -43.98 -5.30 -21.98
CA THR A 19 -42.85 -5.95 -21.30
C THR A 19 -41.73 -4.92 -21.19
N ALA A 20 -41.20 -4.70 -19.99
CA ALA A 20 -40.07 -3.79 -19.80
C ALA A 20 -38.86 -4.25 -20.63
N GLU A 21 -38.19 -3.32 -21.31
CA GLU A 21 -36.90 -3.59 -21.95
C GLU A 21 -35.80 -3.49 -20.88
N ILE A 22 -34.88 -4.45 -20.85
CA ILE A 22 -33.89 -4.61 -19.78
C ILE A 22 -32.50 -4.72 -20.38
N CYS A 23 -31.60 -3.85 -19.91
CA CYS A 23 -30.17 -3.97 -20.11
C CYS A 23 -29.54 -4.43 -18.80
N THR A 24 -28.71 -5.48 -18.84
CA THR A 24 -28.06 -6.03 -17.65
C THR A 24 -26.54 -6.01 -17.79
N LEU A 25 -25.88 -5.50 -16.77
CA LEU A 25 -24.45 -5.56 -16.59
C LEU A 25 -24.13 -6.45 -15.40
N THR A 26 -23.37 -7.52 -15.62
CA THR A 26 -22.97 -8.43 -14.56
C THR A 26 -21.61 -9.03 -14.86
N GLY A 27 -20.68 -8.90 -13.93
CA GLY A 27 -19.27 -9.21 -14.21
C GLY A 27 -18.72 -8.30 -15.32
N PRO A 28 -18.00 -8.85 -16.32
CA PRO A 28 -17.54 -8.10 -17.49
C PRO A 28 -18.64 -7.95 -18.55
N THR A 29 -19.78 -8.63 -18.40
CA THR A 29 -20.75 -8.81 -19.47
C THR A 29 -21.80 -7.71 -19.49
N VAL A 30 -22.10 -7.21 -20.69
CA VAL A 30 -23.25 -6.37 -21.01
C VAL A 30 -24.22 -7.18 -21.87
N ILE A 31 -25.47 -7.27 -21.43
CA ILE A 31 -26.60 -7.80 -22.19
C ILE A 31 -27.48 -6.59 -22.54
N ASP A 32 -27.52 -6.22 -23.81
CA ASP A 32 -28.27 -5.04 -24.28
C ASP A 32 -29.78 -5.28 -24.32
N PHE A 33 -30.55 -4.23 -24.66
CA PHE A 33 -32.02 -4.29 -24.71
C PHE A 33 -32.56 -5.31 -25.72
N GLN A 34 -31.77 -5.72 -26.72
CA GLN A 34 -32.14 -6.75 -27.69
C GLN A 34 -31.69 -8.15 -27.25
N GLY A 35 -31.02 -8.27 -26.11
CA GLY A 35 -30.50 -9.52 -25.58
C GLY A 35 -29.17 -9.96 -26.21
N HIS A 36 -28.49 -9.10 -26.96
CA HIS A 36 -27.13 -9.42 -27.42
C HIS A 36 -26.14 -9.25 -26.28
N LEU A 37 -25.15 -10.14 -26.27
CA LEU A 37 -24.13 -10.23 -25.24
C LEU A 37 -22.78 -9.75 -25.77
N ASN A 38 -22.11 -8.89 -25.01
CA ASN A 38 -20.71 -8.54 -25.23
C ASN A 38 -19.97 -8.38 -23.89
N ASN A 39 -18.65 -8.52 -23.91
CA ASN A 39 -17.82 -8.42 -22.71
C ASN A 39 -16.90 -7.20 -22.79
N VAL A 40 -16.92 -6.39 -21.74
CA VAL A 40 -15.92 -5.35 -21.48
C VAL A 40 -14.69 -6.03 -20.90
N THR A 41 -13.58 -6.03 -21.63
CA THR A 41 -12.34 -6.73 -21.22
C THR A 41 -11.30 -5.78 -20.62
N ASP A 42 -11.47 -4.48 -20.79
CA ASP A 42 -10.62 -3.46 -20.21
C ASP A 42 -11.26 -2.86 -18.94
N ARG A 43 -10.62 -1.82 -18.41
CA ARG A 43 -10.97 -1.18 -17.13
C ARG A 43 -11.29 0.29 -17.37
N CYS A 44 -12.11 0.52 -18.39
CA CYS A 44 -12.57 1.83 -18.80
C CYS A 44 -13.95 2.13 -18.23
N ALA A 45 -14.33 3.40 -18.28
CA ALA A 45 -15.70 3.82 -18.12
C ALA A 45 -16.44 3.79 -19.46
N TYR A 46 -17.68 3.31 -19.45
CA TYR A 46 -18.52 3.18 -20.64
C TYR A 46 -19.87 3.85 -20.46
N SER A 47 -20.31 4.57 -21.49
CA SER A 47 -21.69 5.08 -21.55
C SER A 47 -22.65 3.92 -21.75
N LEU A 48 -23.45 3.61 -20.74
CA LEU A 48 -24.49 2.58 -20.83
C LEU A 48 -25.68 3.09 -21.62
N LEU A 49 -26.10 4.31 -21.29
CA LEU A 49 -27.26 4.95 -21.87
C LEU A 49 -27.03 6.45 -21.88
N ALA A 50 -27.26 7.09 -23.03
CA ALA A 50 -27.24 8.54 -23.15
C ALA A 50 -28.46 8.99 -23.96
N ASP A 51 -29.22 9.92 -23.39
CA ASP A 51 -30.29 10.65 -24.06
C ASP A 51 -29.91 12.14 -24.17
N SER A 52 -29.47 12.55 -25.36
CA SER A 52 -29.14 13.95 -25.63
C SER A 52 -30.37 14.88 -25.62
N GLY A 53 -31.58 14.35 -25.73
CA GLY A 53 -32.81 15.14 -25.69
C GLY A 53 -33.20 15.59 -24.27
N ASN A 54 -32.85 14.79 -23.26
CA ASN A 54 -33.16 15.01 -21.86
C ASN A 54 -31.92 15.24 -20.97
N ASP A 55 -30.75 15.43 -21.60
CA ASP A 55 -29.44 15.59 -20.94
C ASP A 55 -29.16 14.50 -19.88
N LEU A 56 -29.58 13.27 -20.14
CA LEU A 56 -29.32 12.13 -19.26
C LEU A 56 -28.14 11.33 -19.80
N LYS A 57 -27.19 11.01 -18.93
CA LYS A 57 -26.14 10.03 -19.23
C LYS A 57 -25.87 9.13 -18.04
N VAL A 58 -25.91 7.82 -18.30
CA VAL A 58 -25.61 6.74 -17.36
C VAL A 58 -24.31 6.07 -17.81
N VAL A 59 -23.37 5.95 -16.90
CA VAL A 59 -22.01 5.46 -17.15
C VAL A 59 -21.69 4.36 -16.17
N ALA A 60 -21.12 3.25 -16.62
CA ALA A 60 -20.53 2.25 -15.74
C ALA A 60 -19.01 2.38 -15.75
N ASN A 61 -18.41 2.32 -14.56
CA ASN A 61 -16.97 2.20 -14.40
C ASN A 61 -16.61 0.72 -14.16
N PHE A 62 -15.61 0.23 -14.88
CA PHE A 62 -15.14 -1.16 -14.75
C PHE A 62 -13.77 -1.22 -14.10
N ARG A 63 -13.60 -2.12 -13.13
CA ARG A 63 -12.33 -2.38 -12.45
C ARG A 63 -12.09 -3.86 -12.21
N GLU A 64 -10.83 -4.20 -11.96
CA GLU A 64 -10.39 -5.51 -11.54
C GLU A 64 -10.74 -5.81 -10.07
N ARG A 65 -10.85 -7.09 -9.75
CA ARG A 65 -11.05 -7.61 -8.38
C ARG A 65 -9.89 -8.50 -7.98
N ARG A 66 -10.09 -9.82 -7.84
CA ARG A 66 -9.01 -10.78 -7.51
C ARG A 66 -8.04 -11.04 -8.65
N HIS A 67 -8.50 -10.86 -9.88
CA HIS A 67 -7.76 -11.08 -11.13
C HIS A 67 -7.85 -9.83 -12.00
N ARG A 68 -6.74 -9.52 -12.68
CA ARG A 68 -6.52 -8.38 -13.57
C ARG A 68 -7.13 -8.59 -14.95
N ASP A 69 -7.31 -9.84 -15.34
CA ASP A 69 -7.82 -10.25 -16.66
C ASP A 69 -9.35 -10.24 -16.75
N VAL A 70 -10.04 -9.96 -15.64
CA VAL A 70 -11.50 -9.93 -15.59
C VAL A 70 -11.95 -8.59 -15.01
N SER A 71 -12.68 -7.83 -15.82
CA SER A 71 -13.29 -6.57 -15.41
C SER A 71 -14.66 -6.83 -14.74
N PHE A 72 -15.03 -5.98 -13.80
CA PHE A 72 -16.33 -6.00 -13.15
C PHE A 72 -16.86 -4.58 -13.11
N VAL A 73 -18.17 -4.40 -13.30
CA VAL A 73 -18.82 -3.15 -12.94
C VAL A 73 -18.57 -2.85 -11.46
N ASP A 74 -18.02 -1.68 -11.20
CA ASP A 74 -17.54 -1.24 -9.90
C ASP A 74 -18.39 -0.10 -9.34
N SER A 75 -18.82 0.80 -10.23
CA SER A 75 -19.76 1.88 -9.93
C SER A 75 -20.62 2.24 -11.15
N VAL A 76 -21.74 2.89 -10.87
CA VAL A 76 -22.64 3.45 -11.89
C VAL A 76 -22.86 4.93 -11.59
N THR A 77 -22.49 5.77 -12.55
CA THR A 77 -22.64 7.22 -12.49
C THR A 77 -23.85 7.64 -13.32
N LEU A 78 -24.74 8.43 -12.73
CA LEU A 78 -25.83 9.11 -13.42
C LEU A 78 -25.54 10.61 -13.43
N THR A 79 -25.67 11.22 -14.59
CA THR A 79 -25.58 12.67 -14.79
C THR A 79 -26.85 13.15 -15.48
N VAL A 80 -27.45 14.21 -14.95
CA VAL A 80 -28.73 14.74 -15.42
C VAL A 80 -28.63 16.25 -15.59
N GLY A 81 -29.00 16.74 -16.77
CA GLY A 81 -28.95 18.16 -17.11
C GLY A 81 -27.58 18.63 -17.59
N SER A 82 -27.49 19.92 -17.91
CA SER A 82 -26.26 20.56 -18.37
C SER A 82 -25.27 20.94 -17.25
N SER A 83 -25.65 20.72 -15.98
CA SER A 83 -24.76 20.90 -14.83
C SER A 83 -23.86 19.68 -14.69
N ALA A 84 -22.64 19.87 -14.15
CA ALA A 84 -21.75 18.76 -13.81
C ALA A 84 -22.23 17.98 -12.56
N ASP A 85 -23.55 17.88 -12.37
CA ASP A 85 -24.16 17.24 -11.21
C ASP A 85 -24.16 15.72 -11.41
N GLU A 86 -23.57 15.02 -10.45
CA GLU A 86 -23.28 13.59 -10.52
C GLU A 86 -23.88 12.83 -9.34
N ILE A 87 -24.55 11.72 -9.64
CA ILE A 87 -24.99 10.72 -8.66
C ILE A 87 -24.21 9.43 -8.93
N VAL A 88 -23.37 8.99 -8.00
CA VAL A 88 -22.58 7.76 -8.13
C VAL A 88 -23.12 6.70 -7.20
N LEU A 89 -23.41 5.53 -7.75
CA LEU A 89 -23.77 4.33 -7.03
C LEU A 89 -22.52 3.44 -6.93
N GLU A 90 -22.04 3.20 -5.71
CA GLU A 90 -20.82 2.42 -5.44
C GLU A 90 -21.13 1.13 -4.68
N GLN A 91 -20.12 0.25 -4.56
CA GLN A 91 -20.20 -0.97 -3.76
C GLN A 91 -20.64 -0.70 -2.31
N GLY A 92 -21.28 -1.69 -1.70
CA GLY A 92 -21.82 -1.58 -0.34
C GLY A 92 -23.03 -0.68 -0.20
N GLY A 93 -23.67 -0.32 -1.33
CA GLY A 93 -24.84 0.55 -1.35
C GLY A 93 -24.51 1.98 -0.91
N ARG A 94 -23.28 2.43 -1.19
CA ARG A 94 -22.83 3.81 -0.97
C ARG A 94 -23.30 4.67 -2.13
N VAL A 95 -23.84 5.85 -1.82
CA VAL A 95 -24.33 6.82 -2.80
C VAL A 95 -23.57 8.12 -2.61
N LEU A 96 -22.96 8.62 -3.68
CA LEU A 96 -22.30 9.93 -3.71
C LEU A 96 -23.13 10.89 -4.55
N VAL A 97 -23.26 12.13 -4.10
CA VAL A 97 -23.84 13.24 -4.85
C VAL A 97 -22.83 14.37 -4.87
N ASN A 98 -22.25 14.66 -6.04
CA ASN A 98 -21.14 15.63 -6.19
C ASN A 98 -20.01 15.39 -5.16
N ASP A 99 -19.49 14.15 -5.11
CA ASP A 99 -18.48 13.65 -4.15
C ASP A 99 -18.92 13.57 -2.67
N ALA A 100 -20.13 14.02 -2.32
CA ALA A 100 -20.62 13.97 -0.95
C ALA A 100 -21.35 12.65 -0.67
N VAL A 101 -20.99 11.96 0.42
CA VAL A 101 -21.66 10.72 0.84
C VAL A 101 -23.06 11.01 1.35
N MET A 102 -24.06 10.36 0.75
CA MET A 102 -25.46 10.51 1.11
C MET A 102 -25.97 9.29 1.89
N SER A 103 -26.76 9.54 2.94
CA SER A 103 -27.45 8.49 3.68
C SER A 103 -28.83 8.24 3.06
N ILE A 104 -28.94 7.20 2.23
CA ILE A 104 -30.18 6.81 1.54
C ILE A 104 -30.82 5.61 2.26
N ASN A 105 -32.15 5.57 2.27
CA ASN A 105 -32.96 4.50 2.85
C ASN A 105 -34.15 4.17 1.93
N SER A 106 -35.08 3.35 2.42
CA SER A 106 -36.24 2.91 1.64
C SER A 106 -37.30 3.99 1.38
N THR A 107 -37.24 5.16 2.04
CA THR A 107 -38.19 6.25 1.80
C THR A 107 -37.81 7.10 0.58
N GLY A 108 -36.59 6.94 0.07
CA GLY A 108 -36.10 7.64 -1.11
C GLY A 108 -35.72 9.10 -0.85
N GLN A 109 -34.86 9.63 -1.71
CA GLN A 109 -34.50 11.05 -1.78
C GLN A 109 -34.38 11.48 -3.24
N ASN A 110 -34.81 12.71 -3.53
CA ASN A 110 -34.73 13.26 -4.89
C ASN A 110 -33.47 14.13 -5.03
N PHE A 111 -32.67 13.83 -6.04
CA PHE A 111 -31.51 14.63 -6.43
C PHE A 111 -31.62 14.96 -7.92
N PHE A 112 -31.68 16.25 -8.26
CA PHE A 112 -31.70 16.70 -9.66
C PHE A 112 -32.82 16.07 -10.51
N GLY A 113 -33.97 15.75 -9.89
CA GLY A 113 -35.08 15.08 -10.58
C GLY A 113 -34.93 13.56 -10.70
N VAL A 114 -33.92 12.97 -10.06
CA VAL A 114 -33.73 11.52 -9.93
C VAL A 114 -34.12 11.09 -8.51
N ASP A 115 -35.07 10.16 -8.41
CA ASP A 115 -35.46 9.56 -7.13
C ASP A 115 -34.58 8.36 -6.81
N VAL A 116 -33.82 8.45 -5.72
CA VAL A 116 -32.86 7.41 -5.30
C VAL A 116 -33.35 6.74 -4.03
N VAL A 117 -33.57 5.43 -4.09
CA VAL A 117 -34.00 4.57 -2.97
C VAL A 117 -32.96 3.48 -2.69
N LYS A 118 -32.80 3.11 -1.42
CA LYS A 118 -31.92 2.02 -0.97
C LYS A 118 -32.72 1.03 -0.15
N ASP A 119 -32.64 -0.25 -0.50
CA ASP A 119 -33.22 -1.36 0.26
C ASP A 119 -32.17 -2.44 0.56
N GLU A 120 -32.63 -3.62 1.00
CA GLU A 120 -31.73 -4.73 1.32
C GLU A 120 -31.12 -5.41 0.09
N THR A 121 -31.63 -5.13 -1.12
CA THR A 121 -31.21 -5.73 -2.39
C THR A 121 -30.25 -4.84 -3.17
N GLY A 122 -30.32 -3.51 -2.99
CA GLY A 122 -29.40 -2.57 -3.62
C GLY A 122 -29.90 -1.13 -3.60
N VAL A 123 -29.39 -0.32 -4.53
CA VAL A 123 -29.81 1.05 -4.75
C VAL A 123 -30.51 1.15 -6.10
N THR A 124 -31.65 1.81 -6.16
CA THR A 124 -32.36 2.11 -7.41
C THR A 124 -32.47 3.61 -7.58
N ALA A 125 -32.05 4.11 -8.75
CA ALA A 125 -32.22 5.49 -9.18
C ALA A 125 -33.25 5.53 -10.31
N GLU A 126 -34.36 6.23 -10.09
CA GLU A 126 -35.44 6.40 -11.04
C GLU A 126 -35.39 7.80 -11.66
N PHE A 127 -35.42 7.85 -12.99
CA PHE A 127 -35.52 9.09 -13.75
C PHE A 127 -36.77 9.03 -14.64
N THR A 128 -37.68 9.98 -14.45
CA THR A 128 -38.96 10.03 -15.16
C THR A 128 -39.04 11.25 -16.06
N THR A 129 -39.31 11.01 -17.35
CA THR A 129 -39.63 12.05 -18.34
C THR A 129 -41.12 12.04 -18.67
N THR A 130 -41.56 12.91 -19.58
CA THR A 130 -42.92 12.85 -20.12
C THR A 130 -43.16 11.65 -21.04
N GLU A 131 -42.11 11.05 -21.58
CA GLU A 131 -42.20 10.01 -22.60
C GLU A 131 -41.96 8.60 -22.04
N TYR A 132 -41.10 8.48 -21.03
CA TYR A 132 -40.70 7.19 -20.46
C TYR A 132 -40.10 7.36 -19.06
N THR A 133 -40.00 6.25 -18.33
CA THR A 133 -39.28 6.12 -17.05
C THR A 133 -38.09 5.18 -17.22
N ILE A 134 -36.92 5.60 -16.72
CA ILE A 134 -35.69 4.79 -16.65
C ILE A 134 -35.42 4.46 -15.20
N ASN A 135 -35.25 3.18 -14.91
CA ASN A 135 -34.82 2.69 -13.61
C ASN A 135 -33.41 2.11 -13.71
N VAL A 136 -32.48 2.64 -12.93
CA VAL A 136 -31.09 2.16 -12.81
C VAL A 136 -30.90 1.53 -11.44
N PHE A 137 -30.81 0.20 -11.42
CA PHE A 137 -30.51 -0.56 -10.21
C PHE A 137 -29.03 -0.91 -10.15
N PHE A 138 -28.42 -0.85 -8.96
CA PHE A 138 -27.09 -1.35 -8.70
C PHE A 138 -27.01 -2.02 -7.32
N ASP A 139 -26.49 -3.26 -7.27
CA ASP A 139 -26.31 -4.02 -6.03
C ASP A 139 -24.86 -4.07 -5.52
N GLY A 140 -23.94 -3.35 -6.19
CA GLY A 140 -22.49 -3.41 -5.93
C GLY A 140 -21.72 -4.32 -6.90
N THR A 141 -22.41 -5.14 -7.69
CA THR A 141 -21.80 -6.08 -8.66
C THR A 141 -22.56 -6.24 -9.97
N THR A 142 -23.85 -5.94 -9.96
CA THR A 142 -24.76 -6.04 -11.09
C THR A 142 -25.49 -4.71 -11.21
N ALA A 143 -25.48 -4.15 -12.42
CA ALA A 143 -26.30 -3.00 -12.77
C ALA A 143 -27.41 -3.44 -13.73
N GLN A 144 -28.64 -2.99 -13.51
CA GLN A 144 -29.75 -3.25 -14.43
C GLN A 144 -30.49 -1.96 -14.75
N ILE A 145 -30.63 -1.69 -16.04
CA ILE A 145 -31.38 -0.56 -16.55
C ILE A 145 -32.66 -1.10 -17.17
N SER A 146 -33.82 -0.64 -16.69
CA SER A 146 -35.12 -1.04 -17.24
C SER A 146 -35.95 0.14 -17.71
N MET A 147 -36.66 -0.03 -18.81
CA MET A 147 -37.54 0.97 -19.42
C MET A 147 -38.92 0.36 -19.73
N GLU A 148 -39.99 1.09 -19.44
CA GLU A 148 -41.38 0.62 -19.67
C GLU A 148 -41.89 0.89 -21.10
N VAL A 149 -41.08 1.55 -21.92
CA VAL A 149 -41.41 1.95 -23.30
C VAL A 149 -40.31 1.41 -24.24
N PRO A 150 -40.65 0.96 -25.46
CA PRO A 150 -39.64 0.46 -26.40
C PRO A 150 -38.54 1.47 -26.66
N VAL A 151 -37.28 1.02 -26.65
CA VAL A 151 -36.10 1.86 -26.93
C VAL A 151 -36.27 2.57 -28.26
N ASN A 152 -36.29 3.91 -28.19
CA ASN A 152 -36.40 4.76 -29.36
C ASN A 152 -35.03 4.88 -30.06
N SER A 153 -35.02 5.39 -31.29
CA SER A 153 -33.78 5.56 -32.06
C SER A 153 -32.88 6.72 -31.60
N THR A 154 -33.19 7.38 -30.48
CA THR A 154 -32.41 8.54 -29.98
C THR A 154 -31.52 8.20 -28.80
N LEU A 155 -31.73 7.05 -28.16
CA LEU A 155 -30.84 6.52 -27.12
C LEU A 155 -29.56 5.95 -27.75
N THR A 156 -28.46 6.09 -27.02
CA THR A 156 -27.13 5.58 -27.43
C THR A 156 -26.39 4.98 -26.24
N GLY A 157 -25.39 4.15 -26.49
CA GLY A 157 -24.56 3.50 -25.46
C GLY A 157 -24.65 1.98 -25.50
N LEU A 158 -23.91 1.31 -24.61
CA LEU A 158 -23.79 -0.15 -24.62
C LEU A 158 -25.10 -0.90 -24.39
N CYS A 159 -26.09 -0.28 -23.74
CA CYS A 159 -27.41 -0.89 -23.60
C CYS A 159 -28.23 -0.86 -24.90
N THR A 160 -27.87 0.00 -25.86
CA THR A 160 -28.51 0.07 -27.19
C THR A 160 -27.77 -0.72 -28.25
N ASP A 161 -26.44 -0.81 -28.15
CA ASP A 161 -25.58 -1.66 -28.96
C ASP A 161 -24.39 -2.10 -28.11
N SER A 162 -24.45 -3.34 -27.61
CA SER A 162 -23.38 -3.92 -26.79
C SER A 162 -22.04 -4.05 -27.51
N SER A 163 -22.00 -3.92 -28.84
CA SER A 163 -20.78 -4.01 -29.64
C SER A 163 -19.99 -2.70 -29.72
N ASP A 164 -20.55 -1.57 -29.28
CA ASP A 164 -19.86 -0.26 -29.30
C ASP A 164 -18.90 -0.05 -28.11
N VAL A 165 -18.06 -1.05 -27.86
CA VAL A 165 -16.96 -1.00 -26.87
C VAL A 165 -15.80 -0.09 -27.31
N SER A 166 -15.91 0.58 -28.46
CA SER A 166 -14.92 1.55 -28.96
C SER A 166 -15.00 2.92 -28.28
N SER A 167 -16.07 3.16 -27.51
CA SER A 167 -16.40 4.43 -26.87
C SER A 167 -15.88 4.57 -25.42
N GLY A 168 -15.09 3.60 -24.95
CA GLY A 168 -14.52 3.60 -23.60
C GLY A 168 -13.61 4.81 -23.34
N TYR A 169 -13.71 5.39 -22.14
CA TYR A 169 -12.88 6.52 -21.72
C TYR A 169 -12.40 6.35 -20.27
N ASN A 170 -11.45 7.17 -19.83
CA ASN A 170 -10.83 7.08 -18.49
C ASN A 170 -10.29 5.67 -18.17
N CYS A 171 -9.72 5.01 -19.18
CA CYS A 171 -9.14 3.68 -19.04
C CYS A 171 -7.96 3.67 -18.08
N TYR A 172 -8.02 2.79 -17.07
CA TYR A 172 -6.87 2.50 -16.23
C TYR A 172 -5.98 1.44 -16.87
N SER A 173 -4.72 1.79 -17.14
CA SER A 173 -3.67 0.85 -17.50
C SER A 173 -2.67 0.73 -16.36
N SER A 174 -2.58 -0.45 -15.74
CA SER A 174 -1.51 -0.77 -14.80
C SER A 174 -0.29 -1.27 -15.58
N GLU A 175 0.87 -0.63 -15.40
CA GLU A 175 2.15 -1.00 -16.03
C GLU A 175 2.81 -2.24 -15.38
N THR A 176 2.23 -2.78 -14.31
CA THR A 176 2.84 -3.85 -13.52
C THR A 176 2.69 -5.20 -14.24
N ASP A 177 3.77 -5.97 -14.41
CA ASP A 177 3.76 -7.31 -15.03
C ASP A 177 3.67 -8.38 -13.94
N CYS A 178 2.57 -9.15 -13.90
CA CYS A 178 2.27 -10.07 -12.79
C CYS A 178 1.72 -11.40 -13.32
N THR A 179 2.12 -12.50 -12.70
CA THR A 179 1.66 -13.85 -13.10
C THR A 179 0.37 -14.23 -12.40
N GLU A 180 -0.68 -14.54 -13.16
CA GLU A 180 -1.95 -15.00 -12.62
C GLU A 180 -2.05 -16.53 -12.56
N GLU A 181 -2.65 -17.06 -11.49
CA GLU A 181 -2.99 -18.48 -11.41
C GLU A 181 -4.30 -18.76 -12.15
N ASN A 182 -4.25 -19.62 -13.17
CA ASN A 182 -5.44 -20.04 -13.88
C ASN A 182 -6.34 -20.94 -13.03
N SER A 183 -7.54 -20.45 -12.69
CA SER A 183 -8.60 -21.27 -12.11
C SER A 183 -9.14 -22.25 -13.15
N THR A 184 -9.09 -23.55 -12.86
CA THR A 184 -9.57 -24.62 -13.76
C THR A 184 -10.64 -25.47 -13.06
N ALA A 185 -11.89 -25.02 -13.11
CA ALA A 185 -13.05 -25.83 -12.74
C ALA A 185 -14.26 -25.52 -13.62
N CYS A 186 -14.18 -25.83 -14.93
CA CYS A 186 -15.22 -25.46 -15.91
C CYS A 186 -16.50 -26.34 -15.84
N GLU A 187 -16.39 -27.61 -15.43
CA GLU A 187 -17.51 -28.58 -15.53
C GLU A 187 -18.58 -28.40 -14.44
N GLU A 188 -18.18 -28.17 -13.18
CA GLU A 188 -19.10 -27.93 -12.07
C GLU A 188 -19.84 -26.58 -12.21
N VAL A 189 -19.12 -25.57 -12.70
CA VAL A 189 -19.63 -24.23 -13.01
C VAL A 189 -20.74 -24.29 -14.05
N THR A 190 -20.52 -25.02 -15.14
CA THR A 190 -21.48 -25.19 -16.23
C THR A 190 -22.81 -25.73 -15.72
N LYS A 191 -22.78 -26.70 -14.80
CA LYS A 191 -23.98 -27.29 -14.21
C LYS A 191 -24.77 -26.30 -13.37
N ARG A 192 -24.10 -25.46 -12.58
CA ARG A 192 -24.73 -24.46 -11.70
C ARG A 192 -25.33 -23.30 -12.50
N CYS A 193 -24.61 -22.77 -13.49
CA CYS A 193 -25.14 -21.71 -14.36
C CYS A 193 -26.39 -22.18 -15.15
N ASN A 194 -26.41 -23.45 -15.59
CA ASN A 194 -27.54 -24.01 -16.34
C ASN A 194 -28.83 -24.18 -15.51
N ILE A 195 -28.87 -23.82 -14.23
CA ILE A 195 -30.11 -23.91 -13.44
C ILE A 195 -31.22 -22.99 -13.97
N LEU A 196 -30.86 -21.91 -14.68
CA LEU A 196 -31.82 -21.02 -15.35
C LEU A 196 -32.67 -21.74 -16.41
N THR A 197 -32.22 -22.89 -16.92
CA THR A 197 -33.00 -23.72 -17.87
C THR A 197 -34.05 -24.61 -17.20
N LYS A 198 -34.11 -24.65 -15.85
CA LYS A 198 -34.98 -25.57 -15.10
C LYS A 198 -36.41 -25.04 -14.98
N TYR A 199 -37.33 -25.95 -14.65
CA TYR A 199 -38.77 -25.68 -14.55
C TYR A 199 -39.14 -24.48 -13.67
N THR A 200 -38.35 -24.18 -12.62
CA THR A 200 -38.58 -23.01 -11.75
C THR A 200 -38.61 -21.68 -12.52
N PHE A 201 -37.84 -21.57 -13.62
CA PHE A 201 -37.79 -20.37 -14.46
C PHE A 201 -38.59 -20.51 -15.76
N ALA A 202 -39.33 -21.61 -15.95
CA ALA A 202 -39.95 -21.92 -17.24
C ALA A 202 -40.96 -20.86 -17.72
N SER A 203 -41.66 -20.19 -16.80
CA SER A 203 -42.58 -19.10 -17.16
C SER A 203 -41.81 -17.86 -17.66
N CYS A 204 -40.72 -17.51 -16.98
CA CYS A 204 -39.85 -16.41 -17.40
C CYS A 204 -39.10 -16.71 -18.70
N ASN A 205 -38.58 -17.93 -18.87
CA ASN A 205 -37.86 -18.37 -20.07
C ASN A 205 -38.69 -18.24 -21.36
N ALA A 206 -40.03 -18.17 -21.25
CA ALA A 206 -40.92 -17.95 -22.39
C ALA A 206 -40.88 -16.48 -22.89
N ASP A 207 -40.61 -15.54 -21.98
CA ASP A 207 -40.66 -14.10 -22.24
C ASP A 207 -39.27 -13.44 -22.20
N LEU A 208 -38.27 -14.09 -21.59
CA LEU A 208 -36.89 -13.64 -21.46
C LEU A 208 -35.91 -14.80 -21.66
N ASP A 209 -35.09 -14.74 -22.73
CA ASP A 209 -34.10 -15.78 -23.04
C ASP A 209 -33.01 -15.85 -21.94
N PRO A 210 -32.84 -17.00 -21.25
CA PRO A 210 -31.78 -17.16 -20.25
C PRO A 210 -30.38 -17.35 -20.86
N THR A 211 -30.25 -17.60 -22.16
CA THR A 211 -28.98 -17.98 -22.81
C THR A 211 -27.86 -16.95 -22.57
N PRO A 212 -28.07 -15.63 -22.77
CA PRO A 212 -27.03 -14.63 -22.49
C PRO A 212 -26.53 -14.66 -21.03
N TYR A 213 -27.43 -14.81 -20.05
CA TYR A 213 -27.07 -14.87 -18.63
C TYR A 213 -26.29 -16.15 -18.27
N ILE A 214 -26.68 -17.27 -18.88
CA ILE A 214 -25.98 -18.55 -18.73
C ILE A 214 -24.55 -18.45 -19.28
N ASP A 215 -24.39 -17.84 -20.46
CA ASP A 215 -23.09 -17.71 -21.12
C ASP A 215 -22.18 -16.74 -20.36
N ALA A 216 -22.71 -15.61 -19.90
CA ALA A 216 -22.02 -14.66 -19.01
C ALA A 216 -21.47 -15.34 -17.74
N CYS A 217 -22.31 -16.17 -17.09
CA CYS A 217 -21.96 -16.94 -15.90
C CYS A 217 -20.83 -17.93 -16.20
N LYS A 218 -20.94 -18.71 -17.29
CA LYS A 218 -19.94 -19.71 -17.66
C LYS A 218 -18.61 -19.08 -18.01
N GLU A 219 -18.60 -18.04 -18.83
CA GLU A 219 -17.36 -17.42 -19.29
C GLU A 219 -16.60 -16.76 -18.14
N THR A 220 -17.30 -15.96 -17.32
CA THR A 220 -16.69 -15.22 -16.21
C THR A 220 -16.14 -16.17 -15.16
N VAL A 221 -16.94 -17.15 -14.72
CA VAL A 221 -16.56 -18.06 -13.63
C VAL A 221 -15.52 -19.09 -14.10
N SER A 222 -15.37 -19.32 -15.41
CA SER A 222 -14.26 -20.13 -15.94
C SER A 222 -12.90 -19.42 -15.87
N ARG A 223 -12.87 -18.09 -15.76
CA ARG A 223 -11.64 -17.28 -15.68
C ARG A 223 -11.41 -16.65 -14.31
N TYR A 224 -12.37 -16.77 -13.39
CA TYR A 224 -12.35 -16.10 -12.09
C TYR A 224 -12.65 -17.07 -10.92
N PRO A 225 -12.00 -16.93 -9.75
CA PRO A 225 -12.21 -17.82 -8.60
C PRO A 225 -13.66 -17.84 -8.07
N LEU A 226 -14.11 -19.01 -7.61
CA LEU A 226 -15.44 -19.21 -7.01
C LEU A 226 -15.65 -18.53 -5.64
N LYS A 227 -14.68 -17.75 -5.14
CA LYS A 227 -14.63 -17.25 -3.76
C LYS A 227 -15.61 -16.08 -3.49
N ASP A 228 -16.08 -15.39 -4.52
CA ASP A 228 -16.91 -14.17 -4.36
C ASP A 228 -18.42 -14.40 -4.56
N GLY A 229 -18.86 -15.67 -4.62
CA GLY A 229 -20.28 -15.97 -4.84
C GLY A 229 -20.79 -15.58 -6.23
N LEU A 230 -19.89 -15.43 -7.23
CA LEU A 230 -20.23 -14.92 -8.56
C LEU A 230 -21.38 -15.68 -9.23
N ILE A 231 -21.42 -17.01 -9.13
CA ILE A 231 -22.51 -17.81 -9.71
C ILE A 231 -23.86 -17.30 -9.20
N THR A 232 -23.97 -17.10 -7.88
CA THR A 232 -25.18 -16.59 -7.25
C THR A 232 -25.56 -15.22 -7.83
N GLN A 233 -24.59 -14.32 -8.04
CA GLN A 233 -24.82 -12.99 -8.64
C GLN A 233 -25.42 -13.07 -10.04
N PHE A 234 -24.88 -13.91 -10.93
CA PHE A 234 -25.43 -14.09 -12.28
C PHE A 234 -26.87 -14.63 -12.25
N LEU A 235 -27.17 -15.54 -11.32
CA LEU A 235 -28.53 -16.06 -11.15
C LEU A 235 -29.48 -14.99 -10.58
N TRP A 236 -29.00 -14.14 -9.67
CA TRP A 236 -29.73 -12.98 -9.14
C TRP A 236 -30.09 -11.99 -10.25
N ALA A 237 -29.14 -11.67 -11.11
CA ALA A 237 -29.36 -10.78 -12.25
C ALA A 237 -30.52 -11.27 -13.13
N TYR A 238 -30.54 -12.57 -13.47
CA TYR A 238 -31.63 -13.15 -14.26
C TYR A 238 -32.97 -13.16 -13.50
N ALA A 239 -32.98 -13.56 -12.23
CA ALA A 239 -34.20 -13.60 -11.43
C ALA A 239 -34.82 -12.20 -11.24
N ARG A 240 -33.99 -11.16 -11.10
CA ARG A 240 -34.46 -9.78 -11.07
C ARG A 240 -35.01 -9.33 -12.44
N ALA A 241 -34.33 -9.67 -13.53
CA ALA A 241 -34.83 -9.40 -14.88
C ALA A 241 -36.20 -10.07 -15.14
N CYS A 242 -36.39 -11.31 -14.67
CA CYS A 242 -37.68 -11.99 -14.70
C CYS A 242 -38.79 -11.22 -13.96
N SER A 243 -38.46 -10.65 -12.80
CA SER A 243 -39.43 -9.86 -12.02
C SER A 243 -39.83 -8.59 -12.77
N LEU A 244 -38.87 -7.95 -13.45
CA LEU A 244 -39.10 -6.74 -14.25
C LEU A 244 -39.98 -6.98 -15.49
N VAL A 245 -39.94 -8.17 -16.11
CA VAL A 245 -40.88 -8.55 -17.19
C VAL A 245 -42.22 -9.11 -16.69
N GLY A 246 -42.50 -9.02 -15.37
CA GLY A 246 -43.79 -9.36 -14.78
C GLY A 246 -43.88 -10.74 -14.12
N HIS A 247 -42.78 -11.50 -14.03
CA HIS A 247 -42.74 -12.80 -13.33
C HIS A 247 -42.25 -12.65 -11.89
N ASN A 248 -43.10 -12.09 -11.02
CA ASN A 248 -42.75 -11.81 -9.61
C ASN A 248 -42.84 -13.02 -8.67
N GLU A 249 -43.37 -14.16 -9.12
CA GLU A 249 -43.62 -15.35 -8.29
C GLU A 249 -42.62 -16.49 -8.57
N LEU A 250 -41.32 -16.22 -8.50
CA LEU A 250 -40.27 -17.25 -8.66
C LEU A 250 -40.10 -18.15 -7.42
N GLY A 251 -40.75 -17.80 -6.31
CA GLY A 251 -40.60 -18.47 -5.01
C GLY A 251 -39.16 -18.46 -4.49
N ASP A 252 -38.83 -19.37 -3.58
CA ASP A 252 -37.48 -19.50 -2.99
C ASP A 252 -36.49 -20.23 -3.92
N TRP A 253 -36.39 -19.78 -5.17
CA TRP A 253 -35.58 -20.41 -6.22
C TRP A 253 -34.11 -20.54 -5.81
N TRP A 254 -33.59 -19.59 -5.04
CA TRP A 254 -32.21 -19.58 -4.53
C TRP A 254 -31.89 -20.81 -3.67
N THR A 255 -32.86 -21.34 -2.92
CA THR A 255 -32.67 -22.57 -2.12
C THR A 255 -32.36 -23.77 -3.01
N LYS A 256 -33.04 -23.88 -4.16
CA LYS A 256 -32.79 -24.95 -5.15
C LYS A 256 -31.49 -24.73 -5.93
N ALA A 257 -31.03 -23.48 -6.01
CA ALA A 257 -29.79 -23.07 -6.67
C ALA A 257 -28.56 -23.11 -5.75
N GLU A 258 -28.73 -23.52 -4.50
CA GLU A 258 -27.67 -23.48 -3.47
C GLU A 258 -27.08 -22.06 -3.34
N CYS A 259 -27.98 -21.08 -3.35
CA CYS A 259 -27.68 -19.65 -3.28
C CYS A 259 -28.25 -19.05 -1.99
N SER A 260 -27.62 -17.99 -1.49
CA SER A 260 -28.19 -17.15 -0.44
C SER A 260 -29.40 -16.36 -0.97
N PRO A 261 -30.35 -15.94 -0.10
CA PRO A 261 -31.43 -15.03 -0.47
C PRO A 261 -30.93 -13.70 -1.09
N PRO A 262 -31.80 -12.93 -1.76
CA PRO A 262 -31.43 -11.69 -2.44
C PRO A 262 -30.92 -10.71 -1.42
N LYS A 263 -29.69 -10.25 -1.57
CA LYS A 263 -29.12 -9.17 -0.77
C LYS A 263 -28.13 -8.39 -1.61
N ALA A 264 -28.08 -7.09 -1.37
CA ALA A 264 -27.06 -6.22 -1.89
C ALA A 264 -25.68 -6.80 -1.56
N TYR A 265 -24.81 -6.81 -2.55
CA TYR A 265 -23.48 -7.33 -2.37
C TYR A 265 -22.69 -6.39 -1.46
N CYS A 266 -22.16 -6.97 -0.37
CA CYS A 266 -21.36 -6.23 0.60
C CYS A 266 -22.05 -5.03 1.28
N GLN A 267 -23.36 -5.14 1.54
CA GLN A 267 -24.12 -4.04 2.14
C GLN A 267 -23.42 -3.42 3.37
N ASP A 268 -23.26 -2.10 3.32
CA ASP A 268 -22.64 -1.27 4.37
C ASP A 268 -21.14 -1.54 4.64
N VAL A 269 -20.48 -2.31 3.78
CA VAL A 269 -19.01 -2.47 3.76
C VAL A 269 -18.42 -1.55 2.70
N ILE A 270 -17.74 -0.49 3.12
CA ILE A 270 -17.16 0.54 2.24
C ILE A 270 -15.65 0.37 2.18
N CYS A 271 -15.14 0.09 0.98
CA CYS A 271 -13.72 -0.17 0.73
C CYS A 271 -12.99 1.04 0.14
N ARG A 272 -11.67 1.06 0.26
CA ARG A 272 -10.82 2.10 -0.33
C ARG A 272 -10.56 1.82 -1.81
N ASP A 273 -9.99 2.81 -2.51
CA ASP A 273 -9.79 2.74 -3.97
C ASP A 273 -8.99 1.50 -4.43
N HIS A 274 -7.95 1.14 -3.68
CA HIS A 274 -7.09 -0.01 -3.94
C HIS A 274 -7.69 -1.35 -3.49
N GLU A 275 -8.93 -1.33 -3.02
CA GLU A 275 -9.65 -2.47 -2.48
C GLU A 275 -10.96 -2.66 -3.23
N PHE A 276 -11.49 -3.87 -3.15
CA PHE A 276 -12.85 -4.19 -3.58
C PHE A 276 -13.54 -4.96 -2.46
N CYS A 277 -14.87 -4.88 -2.40
CA CYS A 277 -15.56 -5.71 -1.42
C CYS A 277 -15.68 -7.17 -1.90
N GLY A 278 -15.33 -8.11 -1.04
CA GLY A 278 -15.33 -9.53 -1.31
C GLY A 278 -15.69 -10.35 -0.08
N TRP A 279 -15.67 -11.67 -0.23
CA TRP A 279 -15.87 -12.59 0.89
C TRP A 279 -14.52 -13.09 1.41
N LYS A 280 -14.32 -13.00 2.72
CA LYS A 280 -13.22 -13.69 3.41
C LYS A 280 -13.46 -15.21 3.35
N PHE A 281 -12.43 -15.99 3.63
CA PHE A 281 -12.57 -17.45 3.79
C PHE A 281 -13.57 -17.83 4.91
N SER A 282 -13.74 -16.97 5.92
CA SER A 282 -14.74 -17.14 6.99
C SER A 282 -16.19 -17.04 6.50
N GLY A 283 -16.42 -16.54 5.28
CA GLY A 283 -17.77 -16.30 4.76
C GLY A 283 -18.40 -14.99 5.21
N GLU A 284 -17.60 -14.04 5.69
CA GLU A 284 -18.02 -12.67 6.02
C GLU A 284 -17.55 -11.67 4.94
N PRO A 285 -18.32 -10.59 4.66
CA PRO A 285 -17.92 -9.57 3.69
C PRO A 285 -16.79 -8.71 4.25
N ALA A 286 -15.85 -8.30 3.38
CA ALA A 286 -14.68 -7.52 3.75
C ALA A 286 -14.05 -6.79 2.57
N CYS A 287 -13.18 -5.83 2.88
CA CYS A 287 -12.35 -5.18 1.88
C CYS A 287 -11.11 -6.01 1.60
N LEU A 288 -10.99 -6.49 0.36
CA LEU A 288 -9.91 -7.32 -0.14
C LEU A 288 -9.11 -6.53 -1.18
N CYS A 289 -7.85 -6.89 -1.39
CA CYS A 289 -7.00 -6.08 -2.26
C CYS A 289 -7.39 -6.30 -3.72
N ARG A 290 -7.52 -5.21 -4.47
CA ARG A 290 -7.56 -5.32 -5.93
C ARG A 290 -6.27 -5.93 -6.44
N ALA A 291 -6.37 -6.70 -7.51
CA ALA A 291 -5.26 -7.45 -8.06
C ALA A 291 -4.09 -6.54 -8.46
N ASP A 292 -4.35 -5.37 -9.02
CA ASP A 292 -3.32 -4.40 -9.40
C ASP A 292 -2.54 -3.83 -8.21
N PHE A 293 -3.20 -3.62 -7.07
CA PHE A 293 -2.54 -3.15 -5.86
C PHE A 293 -1.79 -4.31 -5.19
N GLY A 294 -2.51 -5.41 -4.96
CA GLY A 294 -2.00 -6.57 -4.23
C GLY A 294 -0.85 -7.28 -4.93
N CYS A 295 -0.75 -7.21 -6.26
CA CYS A 295 0.30 -7.91 -7.01
C CYS A 295 1.71 -7.46 -6.64
N THR A 296 1.90 -6.15 -6.37
CA THR A 296 3.20 -5.58 -5.98
C THR A 296 3.78 -6.26 -4.73
N TYR A 297 2.91 -6.72 -3.84
CA TYR A 297 3.26 -7.43 -2.62
C TYR A 297 3.27 -8.95 -2.81
N ARG A 298 2.31 -9.50 -3.57
CA ARG A 298 2.22 -10.97 -3.81
C ARG A 298 3.44 -11.50 -4.56
N ASP A 299 3.94 -10.78 -5.58
CA ASP A 299 5.11 -11.21 -6.36
C ASP A 299 6.41 -11.22 -5.53
N SER A 300 6.49 -10.33 -4.54
CA SER A 300 7.59 -10.27 -3.57
C SER A 300 7.33 -11.13 -2.32
N ASN A 301 6.20 -11.84 -2.28
CA ASN A 301 5.72 -12.62 -1.13
C ASN A 301 5.68 -11.81 0.18
N THR A 302 5.37 -10.51 0.09
CA THR A 302 5.20 -9.62 1.25
C THR A 302 3.72 -9.35 1.52
N LEU A 303 3.46 -8.67 2.64
CA LEU A 303 2.13 -8.24 3.08
C LEU A 303 2.00 -6.71 3.09
N GLY A 304 2.99 -6.00 2.55
CA GLY A 304 3.03 -4.55 2.57
C GLY A 304 4.40 -4.01 2.17
N ASP A 305 4.60 -2.74 2.49
CA ASP A 305 5.76 -1.98 2.08
C ASP A 305 7.04 -2.50 2.73
N PRO A 306 8.21 -2.29 2.10
CA PRO A 306 9.49 -2.54 2.74
C PRO A 306 9.64 -1.77 4.05
N THR A 307 10.51 -2.28 4.93
CA THR A 307 10.88 -1.58 6.17
C THR A 307 11.36 -0.17 5.87
N VAL A 308 10.86 0.81 6.62
CA VAL A 308 11.28 2.20 6.55
C VAL A 308 12.09 2.53 7.79
N CYS A 309 13.23 3.14 7.54
CA CYS A 309 14.35 3.18 8.46
C CYS A 309 14.84 4.65 8.53
N LYS A 310 14.36 5.45 9.50
CA LYS A 310 14.54 6.92 9.51
C LYS A 310 14.65 7.51 10.93
N HIS A 311 15.59 8.45 11.14
CA HIS A 311 15.73 9.23 12.40
C HIS A 311 15.68 8.39 13.69
N ASN A 312 16.45 7.31 13.78
CA ASN A 312 16.43 6.41 14.93
C ASN A 312 15.10 5.64 15.14
N SER A 313 14.23 5.59 14.13
CA SER A 313 12.97 4.83 14.15
C SER A 313 12.92 3.83 12.99
N ALA A 314 12.37 2.66 13.28
CA ALA A 314 12.04 1.62 12.31
C ALA A 314 10.52 1.52 12.24
N SER A 315 9.98 1.43 11.03
CA SER A 315 8.57 1.18 10.81
C SER A 315 8.35 0.19 9.68
N LEU A 316 7.39 -0.69 9.83
CA LEU A 316 6.92 -1.60 8.79
C LEU A 316 5.41 -1.38 8.60
N THR A 317 4.99 -1.23 7.35
CA THR A 317 3.59 -0.94 7.01
C THR A 317 3.00 -2.08 6.20
N LEU A 318 1.90 -2.66 6.68
CA LEU A 318 1.20 -3.78 6.07
C LEU A 318 -0.12 -3.30 5.44
N ALA A 319 -0.49 -3.86 4.29
CA ALA A 319 -1.80 -3.61 3.70
C ALA A 319 -2.87 -4.43 4.43
N ASN A 320 -3.87 -3.76 5.03
CA ASN A 320 -4.90 -4.46 5.80
C ASN A 320 -5.69 -5.43 4.92
N CYS A 321 -5.99 -5.06 3.67
CA CYS A 321 -6.67 -5.94 2.73
C CYS A 321 -5.91 -7.26 2.46
N LEU A 322 -4.58 -7.29 2.53
CA LEU A 322 -3.78 -8.52 2.37
C LEU A 322 -3.81 -9.39 3.63
N LEU A 323 -3.88 -8.75 4.81
CA LEU A 323 -4.08 -9.45 6.08
C LEU A 323 -5.46 -10.12 6.09
N GLU A 324 -6.48 -9.40 5.63
CA GLU A 324 -7.86 -9.88 5.58
C GLU A 324 -8.04 -11.06 4.62
N GLU A 325 -7.35 -11.06 3.47
CA GLU A 325 -7.31 -12.21 2.56
C GLU A 325 -6.72 -13.46 3.20
N ARG A 326 -5.81 -13.31 4.16
CA ARG A 326 -5.23 -14.40 4.95
C ARG A 326 -6.00 -14.70 6.24
N GLY A 327 -7.10 -13.98 6.50
CA GLY A 327 -7.89 -14.13 7.73
C GLY A 327 -7.13 -13.68 8.99
N ILE A 328 -6.19 -12.74 8.84
CA ILE A 328 -5.42 -12.17 9.94
C ILE A 328 -6.07 -10.85 10.35
N ASP A 329 -6.59 -10.80 11.58
CA ASP A 329 -7.01 -9.56 12.20
C ASP A 329 -5.78 -8.76 12.65
N TYR A 330 -5.65 -7.50 12.21
CA TYR A 330 -4.51 -6.68 12.58
C TYR A 330 -4.53 -6.30 14.08
N GLU A 331 -5.69 -6.30 14.74
CA GLU A 331 -5.82 -5.88 16.15
C GLU A 331 -5.11 -6.82 17.13
N VAL A 332 -4.91 -8.06 16.72
CA VAL A 332 -4.17 -9.07 17.49
C VAL A 332 -2.66 -9.00 17.24
N LEU A 333 -2.22 -8.24 16.24
CA LEU A 333 -0.80 -8.11 15.90
C LEU A 333 -0.10 -7.10 16.81
N HIS A 334 1.12 -7.44 17.21
CA HIS A 334 1.99 -6.59 18.02
C HIS A 334 3.47 -6.90 17.76
N LEU A 335 4.34 -6.00 18.21
CA LEU A 335 5.80 -6.23 18.22
C LEU A 335 6.20 -7.17 19.38
N TYR A 336 7.50 -7.44 19.59
CA TYR A 336 7.93 -8.26 20.73
C TYR A 336 7.41 -7.76 22.09
N ASP A 337 7.22 -6.45 22.25
CA ASP A 337 6.40 -5.90 23.34
C ASP A 337 4.91 -5.89 22.94
N PRO A 338 4.02 -6.62 23.65
CA PRO A 338 2.61 -6.72 23.30
C PRO A 338 1.82 -5.41 23.48
N THR A 339 2.39 -4.41 24.15
CA THR A 339 1.79 -3.08 24.24
C THR A 339 1.96 -2.26 22.95
N CYS A 340 2.93 -2.62 22.12
CA CYS A 340 3.19 -1.97 20.84
C CYS A 340 2.41 -2.67 19.71
N LYS A 341 1.16 -2.22 19.51
CA LYS A 341 0.24 -2.70 18.47
C LYS A 341 0.37 -1.90 17.17
N GLY A 342 -0.21 -2.44 16.09
CA GLY A 342 -0.29 -1.76 14.80
C GLY A 342 -1.30 -0.62 14.82
N GLU A 343 -0.94 0.51 14.21
CA GLU A 343 -1.80 1.67 14.03
C GLU A 343 -2.41 1.65 12.63
N LEU A 344 -3.74 1.63 12.54
CA LEU A 344 -4.46 1.69 11.28
C LEU A 344 -4.55 3.13 10.78
N ASN A 345 -4.10 3.37 9.56
CA ASN A 345 -4.37 4.60 8.84
C ASN A 345 -5.70 4.47 8.08
N GLU A 346 -6.72 5.19 8.54
CA GLU A 346 -8.08 5.12 7.99
C GLU A 346 -8.17 5.64 6.54
N ASP A 347 -7.24 6.48 6.08
CA ASP A 347 -7.29 7.06 4.73
C ASP A 347 -6.90 6.02 3.65
N ASN A 348 -5.87 5.23 3.93
CA ASN A 348 -5.34 4.24 2.98
C ASN A 348 -5.47 2.78 3.46
N ASN A 349 -6.14 2.52 4.57
CA ASN A 349 -6.32 1.19 5.17
C ASN A 349 -5.01 0.39 5.31
N MET A 350 -3.91 1.07 5.61
CA MET A 350 -2.61 0.46 5.88
C MET A 350 -2.34 0.44 7.39
N VAL A 351 -1.71 -0.61 7.89
CA VAL A 351 -1.39 -0.79 9.31
C VAL A 351 0.11 -0.63 9.52
N THR A 352 0.53 0.36 10.30
CA THR A 352 1.95 0.61 10.57
C THR A 352 2.34 0.15 11.97
N PHE A 353 3.43 -0.59 12.05
CA PHE A 353 4.11 -0.95 13.29
C PHE A 353 5.43 -0.19 13.35
N ASN A 354 5.74 0.42 14.48
CA ASN A 354 6.97 1.17 14.63
C ASN A 354 7.61 0.97 16.00
N PHE A 355 8.92 1.24 16.06
CA PHE A 355 9.67 1.40 17.29
C PHE A 355 10.80 2.39 17.06
N ASP A 356 11.31 2.98 18.14
CA ASP A 356 12.44 3.90 18.07
C ASP A 356 13.40 3.69 19.24
N THR A 357 14.48 4.49 19.30
CA THR A 357 15.47 4.37 20.37
C THR A 357 14.94 4.78 21.75
N SER A 358 13.83 5.51 21.84
CA SER A 358 13.17 5.89 23.09
C SER A 358 12.22 4.81 23.61
N ASN A 359 11.52 4.14 22.70
CA ASN A 359 10.68 2.98 22.97
C ASN A 359 11.01 1.87 21.97
N LEU A 360 11.88 0.96 22.40
CA LEU A 360 12.36 -0.14 21.56
C LEU A 360 11.27 -1.20 21.28
N CYS A 361 10.13 -1.21 21.98
CA CYS A 361 9.06 -2.20 21.78
C CYS A 361 9.56 -3.66 21.74
N GLY A 362 10.51 -3.99 22.63
CA GLY A 362 11.12 -5.32 22.69
C GLY A 362 12.19 -5.62 21.63
N ALA A 363 12.58 -4.66 20.79
CA ALA A 363 13.60 -4.84 19.75
C ALA A 363 14.93 -5.35 20.32
N ILE A 364 15.51 -6.31 19.61
CA ILE A 364 16.79 -6.94 19.93
C ILE A 364 17.89 -6.19 19.19
N ILE A 365 18.88 -5.71 19.94
CA ILE A 365 20.04 -5.00 19.39
C ILE A 365 21.23 -5.97 19.40
N SER A 366 21.74 -6.28 18.22
CA SER A 366 22.90 -7.16 18.03
C SER A 366 24.02 -6.45 17.26
N TYR A 367 25.22 -7.03 17.33
CA TYR A 367 26.39 -6.59 16.57
C TYR A 367 26.91 -7.77 15.78
N ASP A 368 26.93 -7.65 14.46
CA ASP A 368 27.42 -8.67 13.55
C ASP A 368 28.29 -8.02 12.47
N GLU A 369 29.49 -8.55 12.23
CA GLU A 369 30.37 -8.18 11.10
C GLU A 369 30.37 -6.70 10.63
N ASN A 370 30.60 -5.74 11.54
CA ASN A 370 30.59 -4.26 11.31
C ASN A 370 29.21 -3.57 11.25
N GLU A 371 28.13 -4.25 11.62
CA GLU A 371 26.75 -3.73 11.62
C GLU A 371 26.15 -3.79 13.03
N ILE A 372 25.50 -2.70 13.46
CA ILE A 372 24.64 -2.69 14.64
C ILE A 372 23.21 -2.90 14.15
N ASN A 373 22.62 -4.05 14.43
CA ASN A 373 21.30 -4.44 13.93
C ASN A 373 20.24 -4.26 15.01
N TYR A 374 19.17 -3.55 14.68
CA TYR A 374 17.94 -3.44 15.46
C TYR A 374 16.90 -4.35 14.81
N THR A 375 16.54 -5.44 15.49
CA THR A 375 15.61 -6.45 14.96
C THR A 375 14.36 -6.52 15.81
N ASN A 376 13.19 -6.51 15.17
CA ASN A 376 11.89 -6.75 15.80
C ASN A 376 11.03 -7.63 14.89
N ALA A 377 9.91 -8.13 15.40
CA ALA A 377 8.99 -8.93 14.61
C ALA A 377 7.54 -8.61 14.94
N ILE A 378 6.68 -8.62 13.91
CA ILE A 378 5.23 -8.56 14.08
C ILE A 378 4.75 -10.00 14.32
N ILE A 379 4.08 -10.21 15.45
CA ILE A 379 3.55 -11.49 15.90
C ILE A 379 2.10 -11.34 16.40
N ASN A 380 1.34 -12.43 16.40
CA ASN A 380 -0.05 -12.46 16.89
C ASN A 380 -0.23 -13.17 18.24
N GLN A 381 0.81 -13.84 18.72
CA GLN A 381 0.84 -14.55 19.99
C GLN A 381 2.29 -14.71 20.45
N ASN A 382 2.50 -14.81 21.75
CA ASN A 382 3.85 -15.07 22.26
C ASN A 382 4.21 -16.54 22.01
N PHE A 383 5.44 -16.80 21.58
CA PHE A 383 5.95 -18.16 21.34
C PHE A 383 5.89 -19.10 22.55
N THR A 384 5.60 -18.57 23.74
CA THR A 384 5.47 -19.30 25.01
C THR A 384 4.05 -19.69 25.37
N ASP A 385 3.04 -19.29 24.59
CA ASP A 385 1.64 -19.58 24.88
C ASP A 385 1.30 -21.03 24.50
N ASP A 386 0.77 -21.82 25.44
CA ASP A 386 0.46 -23.24 25.26
C ASP A 386 -0.70 -23.51 24.27
N ILE A 387 -1.49 -22.48 23.91
CA ILE A 387 -2.69 -22.60 23.08
C ILE A 387 -2.59 -21.65 21.89
N VAL A 388 -2.41 -22.22 20.69
CA VAL A 388 -2.45 -21.50 19.42
C VAL A 388 -3.88 -21.49 18.87
N ARG A 389 -4.45 -20.30 18.65
CA ARG A 389 -5.83 -20.14 18.13
C ARG A 389 -5.90 -19.59 16.70
N HIS A 390 -4.81 -19.01 16.22
CA HIS A 390 -4.69 -18.42 14.87
C HIS A 390 -3.40 -18.94 14.22
N ASP A 391 -3.32 -18.89 12.89
CA ASP A 391 -2.08 -19.19 12.16
C ASP A 391 -0.94 -18.32 12.71
N GLN A 392 0.23 -18.91 12.91
CA GLN A 392 1.35 -18.20 13.53
C GLN A 392 1.85 -17.11 12.56
N VAL A 393 1.67 -15.85 12.91
CA VAL A 393 2.21 -14.72 12.16
C VAL A 393 3.59 -14.40 12.72
N PHE A 394 4.60 -14.40 11.86
CA PHE A 394 5.94 -13.97 12.20
C PHE A 394 6.54 -13.21 11.02
N ILE A 395 6.59 -11.89 11.14
CA ILE A 395 7.16 -11.00 10.14
C ILE A 395 8.31 -10.25 10.81
N GLU A 396 9.52 -10.77 10.66
CA GLU A 396 10.72 -10.13 11.17
C GLU A 396 11.14 -8.98 10.25
N PHE A 397 11.49 -7.86 10.86
CA PHE A 397 12.09 -6.73 10.18
C PHE A 397 13.21 -6.13 11.01
N SER A 398 14.22 -5.61 10.31
CA SER A 398 15.37 -5.05 10.96
C SER A 398 15.85 -3.81 10.24
N CYS A 399 16.59 -3.00 10.99
CA CYS A 399 17.28 -1.82 10.53
C CYS A 399 18.70 -1.85 11.11
N PHE A 400 19.71 -1.39 10.37
CA PHE A 400 21.09 -1.52 10.83
C PHE A 400 21.92 -0.26 10.62
N HIS A 401 22.96 -0.09 11.45
CA HIS A 401 24.01 0.91 11.25
C HIS A 401 25.32 0.23 10.88
N ARG A 402 25.85 0.54 9.69
CA ARG A 402 27.23 0.20 9.33
C ARG A 402 28.23 1.09 10.03
N GLN A 403 29.41 0.54 10.33
CA GLN A 403 30.60 1.35 10.60
C GLN A 403 30.85 2.35 9.46
N PRO A 404 31.39 3.55 9.72
CA PRO A 404 31.60 4.53 8.65
C PRO A 404 32.62 4.04 7.61
N ASP A 405 32.38 4.27 6.31
CA ASP A 405 33.29 3.83 5.24
C ASP A 405 34.62 4.62 5.18
N LEU A 406 35.65 4.01 4.60
CA LEU A 406 36.91 4.67 4.23
C LEU A 406 36.65 5.70 3.10
N ARG A 407 36.53 6.99 3.44
CA ARG A 407 36.49 8.08 2.45
C ARG A 407 37.45 9.20 2.81
N THR A 408 38.57 9.27 2.09
CA THR A 408 39.52 10.38 2.13
C THR A 408 38.91 11.59 1.43
N VAL A 409 38.37 12.54 2.20
CA VAL A 409 37.98 13.84 1.64
C VAL A 409 39.10 14.84 1.94
N SER A 410 39.92 15.16 0.94
CA SER A 410 40.95 16.18 1.05
C SER A 410 40.34 17.54 0.72
N PHE A 411 39.98 18.32 1.72
CA PHE A 411 39.55 19.70 1.53
C PHE A 411 40.75 20.65 1.62
N THR A 412 40.84 21.59 0.68
CA THR A 412 41.45 22.90 0.95
C THR A 412 40.36 23.72 1.60
N ILE A 413 40.64 24.38 2.73
CA ILE A 413 39.64 25.06 3.56
C ILE A 413 38.76 25.97 2.68
N MET A 414 37.59 25.48 2.28
CA MET A 414 36.53 26.20 1.60
C MET A 414 35.26 25.40 1.93
N ASP A 415 34.38 26.08 2.65
CA ASP A 415 33.05 25.63 3.10
C ASP A 415 32.93 24.56 4.20
N ASN A 416 31.96 24.82 5.08
CA ASN A 416 31.38 23.85 6.00
C ASN A 416 30.91 22.63 5.20
N SER A 417 31.59 21.49 5.33
CA SER A 417 31.09 20.25 4.74
C SER A 417 30.22 19.50 5.75
N TYR A 418 28.92 19.45 5.44
CA TYR A 418 28.05 18.38 5.92
C TYR A 418 28.41 17.13 5.12
N MET A 419 28.96 16.11 5.78
CA MET A 419 29.18 14.82 5.13
C MET A 419 27.91 14.00 5.27
N HIS A 420 27.19 13.83 4.16
CA HIS A 420 26.17 12.78 4.04
C HIS A 420 26.89 11.44 3.83
N ILE A 421 26.86 10.58 4.84
CA ILE A 421 27.19 9.17 4.64
C ILE A 421 25.89 8.50 4.21
N THR A 422 25.74 8.30 2.90
CA THR A 422 24.74 7.40 2.34
C THR A 422 25.34 5.99 2.27
N THR A 423 25.02 5.19 3.29
CA THR A 423 25.18 3.73 3.29
C THR A 423 23.77 3.14 3.49
N GLY A 424 23.40 2.13 2.69
CA GLY A 424 22.03 1.61 2.58
C GLY A 424 21.42 1.22 3.94
N GLU A 425 20.24 1.79 4.21
CA GLU A 425 19.42 1.79 5.43
C GLU A 425 20.07 2.34 6.73
N TRP A 426 19.39 3.34 7.33
CA TRP A 426 19.81 4.29 8.41
C TRP A 426 21.00 5.19 8.09
N THR A 427 20.71 6.45 7.73
CA THR A 427 21.72 7.47 7.42
C THR A 427 22.12 8.27 8.66
N TYR A 428 23.43 8.48 8.84
CA TYR A 428 23.99 9.40 9.84
C TYR A 428 25.17 10.16 9.26
N ASN A 429 25.40 11.38 9.73
CA ASN A 429 26.45 12.25 9.23
C ASN A 429 27.60 12.32 10.24
N VAL A 430 28.84 12.13 9.80
CA VAL A 430 30.05 12.33 10.64
C VAL A 430 30.68 13.67 10.25
N SER A 431 31.17 14.44 11.23
CA SER A 431 31.86 15.71 10.97
C SER A 431 33.13 15.81 11.79
N MET A 432 34.22 16.29 11.17
CA MET A 432 35.47 16.67 11.85
C MET A 432 35.67 18.17 11.69
N ILE A 433 35.44 18.93 12.76
CA ILE A 433 35.39 20.39 12.72
C ILE A 433 36.52 20.99 13.57
N PRO A 434 37.45 21.75 12.98
CA PRO A 434 38.49 22.47 13.71
C PRO A 434 38.00 23.83 14.25
N TYR A 435 38.48 24.23 15.43
CA TYR A 435 38.17 25.48 16.11
C TYR A 435 39.43 26.09 16.74
N ILE A 436 39.45 27.41 16.89
CA ILE A 436 40.55 28.15 17.53
C ILE A 436 40.31 28.42 19.03
N ASP A 437 39.17 27.98 19.58
CA ASP A 437 38.77 28.18 20.97
C ASP A 437 38.21 26.91 21.61
N GLU A 438 38.36 26.80 22.93
CA GLU A 438 37.93 25.63 23.71
C GLU A 438 36.41 25.44 23.75
N LYS A 439 35.64 26.53 23.57
CA LYS A 439 34.18 26.46 23.52
C LYS A 439 33.66 25.96 22.17
N CYS A 440 34.54 25.73 21.19
CA CYS A 440 34.17 25.35 19.83
C CYS A 440 33.19 26.34 19.20
N SER A 441 33.45 27.64 19.37
CA SER A 441 32.59 28.73 18.86
C SER A 441 33.13 29.37 17.58
N LYS A 442 34.44 29.30 17.34
CA LYS A 442 35.13 29.92 16.21
C LYS A 442 35.79 28.84 15.36
N VAL A 443 35.11 28.45 14.28
CA VAL A 443 35.59 27.45 13.31
C VAL A 443 36.82 27.98 12.57
N VAL A 444 37.78 27.09 12.25
CA VAL A 444 38.89 27.42 11.34
C VAL A 444 38.38 27.43 9.90
N ALA A 445 38.23 28.62 9.32
CA ALA A 445 37.77 28.86 7.94
C ALA A 445 38.91 29.32 7.01
N THR A 446 38.63 29.53 5.72
CA THR A 446 39.64 29.76 4.65
C THR A 446 40.59 30.92 4.95
N GLU A 447 40.08 31.98 5.56
CA GLU A 447 40.85 33.18 5.91
C GLU A 447 41.44 33.12 7.33
N THR A 448 41.26 31.99 8.04
CA THR A 448 41.73 31.86 9.41
C THR A 448 43.21 31.49 9.42
N GLU A 449 44.07 32.48 9.62
CA GLU A 449 45.49 32.24 9.88
C GLU A 449 45.66 31.48 11.22
N VAL A 450 46.11 30.23 11.13
CA VAL A 450 46.51 29.44 12.31
C VAL A 450 48.02 29.51 12.45
N LYS A 451 48.51 30.13 13.53
CA LYS A 451 49.94 30.31 13.78
C LYS A 451 50.57 29.03 14.33
N LEU A 452 51.86 28.84 14.08
CA LEU A 452 52.62 27.79 14.75
C LEU A 452 52.48 27.93 16.27
N ASN A 453 52.37 26.79 16.96
CA ASN A 453 52.14 26.69 18.39
C ASN A 453 50.79 27.27 18.88
N GLN A 454 49.91 27.74 17.99
CA GLN A 454 48.53 28.07 18.33
C GLN A 454 47.76 26.78 18.62
N LYS A 455 47.00 26.77 19.71
CA LYS A 455 46.16 25.62 20.06
C LYS A 455 44.94 25.55 19.15
N VAL A 456 44.72 24.38 18.56
CA VAL A 456 43.55 24.04 17.75
C VAL A 456 42.75 22.97 18.47
N TRP A 457 41.43 23.12 18.47
CA TRP A 457 40.47 22.15 18.99
C TRP A 457 39.77 21.49 17.82
N VAL A 458 39.65 20.17 17.80
CA VAL A 458 38.95 19.40 16.79
C VAL A 458 37.79 18.68 17.46
N GLU A 459 36.60 18.90 16.94
CA GLU A 459 35.39 18.17 17.33
C GLU A 459 35.07 17.12 16.28
N LEU A 460 34.97 15.88 16.72
CA LEU A 460 34.41 14.77 15.95
C LEU A 460 33.00 14.56 16.48
N LYS A 461 31.99 14.74 15.63
CA LYS A 461 30.59 14.55 16.01
C LYS A 461 29.81 13.83 14.95
N THR A 462 28.78 13.13 15.38
CA THR A 462 27.80 12.50 14.50
C THR A 462 26.43 13.14 14.66
N GLN A 463 25.66 13.18 13.59
CA GLN A 463 24.25 13.57 13.58
C GLN A 463 23.42 12.39 13.07
N GLY A 464 22.33 12.07 13.76
CA GLY A 464 21.47 10.93 13.41
C GLY A 464 21.84 9.60 14.07
N LEU A 465 22.73 9.61 15.07
CA LEU A 465 22.95 8.46 15.96
C LEU A 465 22.34 8.74 17.34
N ASP A 466 21.78 7.72 17.97
CA ASP A 466 21.31 7.80 19.35
C ASP A 466 22.48 7.76 20.36
N GLU A 467 22.62 8.82 21.15
CA GLU A 467 23.70 8.96 22.12
C GLU A 467 23.54 8.09 23.36
N GLU A 468 22.35 7.56 23.65
CA GLU A 468 22.12 6.69 24.81
C GLU A 468 22.57 5.26 24.55
N THR A 469 22.41 4.76 23.31
CA THR A 469 22.76 3.40 22.91
C THR A 469 24.14 3.29 22.26
N ILE A 470 24.58 4.29 21.50
CA ILE A 470 25.81 4.27 20.70
C ILE A 470 26.77 5.37 21.14
N ALA A 471 28.07 5.04 21.19
CA ALA A 471 29.16 6.01 21.35
C ALA A 471 30.11 5.97 20.16
N VAL A 472 30.65 7.13 19.79
CA VAL A 472 31.69 7.25 18.76
C VAL A 472 33.05 7.27 19.45
N VAL A 473 33.88 6.29 19.11
CA VAL A 473 35.24 6.14 19.64
C VAL A 473 36.24 6.54 18.56
N THR A 474 37.04 7.57 18.86
CA THR A 474 38.21 7.92 18.06
C THR A 474 39.37 7.03 18.48
N ASP A 475 39.73 6.07 17.63
CA ASP A 475 40.76 5.06 17.91
C ASP A 475 42.16 5.62 17.70
N SER A 476 42.41 6.30 16.59
CA SER A 476 43.68 6.98 16.35
C SER A 476 43.50 8.24 15.51
N CYS A 477 44.37 9.23 15.70
CA CYS A 477 44.42 10.40 14.84
C CYS A 477 45.88 10.75 14.58
N TRP A 478 46.22 11.11 13.35
CA TRP A 478 47.57 11.46 12.96
C TRP A 478 47.54 12.51 11.86
N ALA A 479 48.66 13.21 11.71
CA ALA A 479 48.84 14.16 10.64
C ALA A 479 49.88 13.70 9.62
N THR A 480 49.76 14.18 8.39
CA THR A 480 50.70 13.95 7.30
C THR A 480 51.00 15.23 6.52
N SER A 481 52.13 15.26 5.81
CA SER A 481 52.53 16.41 4.98
C SER A 481 51.89 16.41 3.58
N VAL A 482 51.14 15.37 3.23
CA VAL A 482 50.43 15.17 1.96
C VAL A 482 49.06 14.56 2.23
N SER A 483 48.13 14.63 1.28
CA SER A 483 46.76 14.14 1.46
C SER A 483 46.63 12.63 1.67
N ASP A 484 47.67 11.85 1.36
CA ASP A 484 47.69 10.40 1.58
C ASP A 484 47.83 10.06 3.09
N PRO A 485 46.80 9.43 3.70
CA PRO A 485 46.81 9.03 5.11
C PRO A 485 47.90 8.00 5.44
N TYR A 486 48.41 7.27 4.45
CA TYR A 486 49.42 6.23 4.63
C TYR A 486 50.85 6.68 4.32
N SER A 487 51.05 7.99 4.07
CA SER A 487 52.36 8.55 3.77
C SER A 487 53.35 8.41 4.94
N THR A 488 54.64 8.34 4.60
CA THR A 488 55.74 8.13 5.58
C THR A 488 55.99 9.33 6.50
N SER A 489 55.65 10.54 6.04
CA SER A 489 55.74 11.76 6.85
C SER A 489 54.52 11.87 7.75
N ARG A 490 54.48 11.07 8.82
CA ARG A 490 53.34 10.92 9.73
C ARG A 490 53.68 11.38 11.16
N TYR A 491 52.74 12.07 11.81
CA TYR A 491 52.81 12.47 13.21
C TYR A 491 51.55 12.08 13.98
N ASP A 492 51.64 11.12 14.91
CA ASP A 492 50.48 10.66 15.67
C ASP A 492 50.07 11.67 16.76
N LEU A 493 48.78 12.00 16.82
CA LEU A 493 48.18 12.85 17.85
C LEU A 493 47.41 12.01 18.88
N ILE A 494 46.64 11.02 18.42
CA ILE A 494 45.87 10.09 19.26
C ILE A 494 46.28 8.66 18.92
N ILE A 495 46.54 7.85 19.94
CA ILE A 495 46.97 6.46 19.84
C ILE A 495 46.08 5.61 20.76
N ASN A 496 45.34 4.64 20.20
CA ASN A 496 44.42 3.76 20.92
C ASN A 496 43.44 4.52 21.84
N GLY A 497 42.84 5.58 21.32
CA GLY A 497 41.89 6.44 22.01
C GLY A 497 42.47 7.48 22.96
N CYS A 498 43.80 7.53 23.12
CA CYS A 498 44.48 8.37 24.10
C CYS A 498 45.44 9.38 23.46
N ALA A 499 45.63 10.52 24.11
CA ALA A 499 46.61 11.53 23.69
C ALA A 499 48.02 10.92 23.57
N ASN A 500 48.75 11.26 22.50
CA ASN A 500 50.12 10.81 22.29
C ASN A 500 51.00 11.27 23.47
N PRO A 501 51.62 10.34 24.23
CA PRO A 501 52.42 10.70 25.41
C PRO A 501 53.69 11.50 25.07
N ARG A 502 54.11 11.53 23.80
CA ARG A 502 55.26 12.32 23.34
C ARG A 502 54.90 13.77 23.02
N ASP A 503 53.61 14.08 22.88
CA ASP A 503 53.11 15.42 22.61
C ASP A 503 52.34 15.96 23.82
N GLY A 504 52.99 16.85 24.58
CA GLY A 504 52.39 17.47 25.78
C GLY A 504 51.25 18.45 25.46
N THR A 505 51.04 18.78 24.19
CA THR A 505 50.01 19.71 23.73
C THR A 505 48.68 19.01 23.44
N VAL A 506 48.69 17.68 23.27
CA VAL A 506 47.48 16.92 22.96
C VAL A 506 46.61 16.68 24.19
N ARG A 507 45.31 16.97 24.07
CA ARG A 507 44.28 16.64 25.08
C ARG A 507 43.10 16.03 24.39
N VAL A 508 42.50 14.98 24.97
CA VAL A 508 41.30 14.30 24.46
C VAL A 508 40.20 14.41 25.51
N ARG A 509 38.96 14.68 25.09
CA ARG A 509 37.78 14.87 25.93
C ARG A 509 36.58 14.16 25.31
N GLY A 510 35.79 13.47 26.15
CA GLY A 510 34.53 12.86 25.74
C GLY A 510 34.64 11.64 24.80
N ASN A 511 35.85 11.10 24.57
CA ASN A 511 36.04 9.96 23.67
C ASN A 511 35.31 8.71 24.21
N GLY A 512 34.38 8.16 23.43
CA GLY A 512 33.57 7.02 23.81
C GLY A 512 32.48 7.30 24.87
N VAL A 513 32.16 8.57 25.15
CA VAL A 513 31.10 8.95 26.11
C VAL A 513 29.73 9.10 25.44
N GLY A 514 29.69 9.54 24.19
CA GLY A 514 28.46 9.73 23.40
C GLY A 514 28.79 9.80 21.92
N THR A 515 27.96 10.49 21.15
CA THR A 515 28.07 10.62 19.69
C THR A 515 29.00 11.76 19.24
N SER A 516 29.66 12.44 20.19
CA SER A 516 30.69 13.44 19.93
C SER A 516 31.86 13.33 20.90
N ASN A 517 33.06 13.59 20.39
CA ASN A 517 34.28 13.73 21.17
C ASN A 517 35.15 14.87 20.64
N ARG A 518 36.07 15.36 21.47
CA ARG A 518 36.92 16.51 21.15
C ARG A 518 38.37 16.23 21.51
N PHE A 519 39.29 16.75 20.71
CA PHE A 519 40.69 16.80 21.10
C PHE A 519 41.33 18.12 20.73
N SER A 520 42.43 18.48 21.39
CA SER A 520 43.22 19.67 21.05
C SER A 520 44.66 19.30 20.78
N PHE A 521 45.37 20.08 19.98
CA PHE A 521 46.82 20.02 19.79
C PHE A 521 47.35 21.42 19.46
N ASN A 522 48.65 21.65 19.59
CA ASN A 522 49.25 22.89 19.11
C ASN A 522 49.71 22.72 17.65
N MET A 523 49.40 23.70 16.81
CA MET A 523 49.72 23.67 15.39
C MET A 523 51.23 23.57 15.14
N PHE A 524 51.62 22.80 14.13
CA PHE A 524 53.00 22.53 13.75
C PHE A 524 53.15 22.49 12.22
N GLU A 525 54.38 22.40 11.74
CA GLU A 525 54.71 22.22 10.32
C GLU A 525 55.68 21.05 10.13
N PHE A 526 55.58 20.36 9.00
CA PHE A 526 56.56 19.34 8.61
C PHE A 526 57.80 19.98 7.99
N ARG A 527 58.99 19.41 8.28
CA ARG A 527 60.27 19.90 7.73
C ARG A 527 60.36 19.74 6.20
N GLN A 528 59.62 18.80 5.64
CA GLN A 528 59.47 18.58 4.20
C GLN A 528 58.02 18.89 3.82
N HIS A 529 57.79 19.69 2.77
CA HIS A 529 56.47 20.20 2.37
C HIS A 529 55.81 21.11 3.43
N SER A 530 56.47 22.23 3.76
CA SER A 530 56.12 23.17 4.85
C SER A 530 54.79 23.91 4.72
N ASN A 531 54.00 23.63 3.68
CA ASN A 531 52.82 24.42 3.34
C ASN A 531 51.50 23.67 3.58
N HIS A 532 51.57 22.39 3.98
CA HIS A 532 50.39 21.54 4.13
C HIS A 532 50.48 20.65 5.38
N VAL A 533 49.37 20.58 6.11
CA VAL A 533 49.19 19.62 7.20
C VAL A 533 47.83 18.96 6.97
N HIS A 534 47.81 17.65 6.76
CA HIS A 534 46.59 16.88 6.64
C HIS A 534 46.37 16.12 7.94
N LEU A 535 45.14 16.10 8.47
CA LEU A 535 44.76 15.39 9.68
C LEU A 535 43.85 14.23 9.30
N HIS A 536 44.12 13.07 9.86
CA HIS A 536 43.42 11.82 9.63
C HIS A 536 43.01 11.22 10.96
N CYS A 537 41.79 10.70 11.07
CA CYS A 537 41.28 10.07 12.26
C CYS A 537 40.55 8.77 11.93
N GLN A 538 40.85 7.73 12.69
CA GLN A 538 40.15 6.46 12.71
C GLN A 538 39.03 6.47 13.74
N LEU A 539 37.80 6.21 13.31
CA LEU A 539 36.59 6.20 14.14
C LEU A 539 35.96 4.80 14.15
N ARG A 540 35.28 4.47 15.24
CA ARG A 540 34.46 3.26 15.38
C ARG A 540 33.20 3.57 16.19
N LEU A 541 32.08 2.96 15.81
CA LEU A 541 30.87 2.92 16.62
C LEU A 541 31.02 1.85 17.71
N CYS A 542 30.55 2.17 18.91
CA CYS A 542 30.57 1.30 20.07
C CYS A 542 29.19 1.26 20.73
N LEU A 543 28.64 0.06 20.90
CA LEU A 543 27.41 -0.19 21.65
C LEU A 543 27.65 -0.05 23.15
N LYS A 544 26.91 0.83 23.84
CA LYS A 544 27.04 1.04 25.29
C LYS A 544 26.43 -0.11 26.12
N LYS A 545 25.38 -0.75 25.60
CA LYS A 545 24.70 -1.89 26.23
C LYS A 545 25.67 -3.09 26.23
N ASN A 546 26.39 -3.26 27.34
CA ASN A 546 27.38 -4.32 27.64
C ASN A 546 28.87 -4.02 27.35
N ASN A 547 29.24 -2.86 26.80
CA ASN A 547 30.66 -2.49 26.60
C ASN A 547 31.03 -1.15 27.26
N ASN A 548 32.27 -1.05 27.73
CA ASN A 548 32.85 0.22 28.17
C ASN A 548 33.52 0.93 26.99
N CYS A 549 32.78 1.80 26.31
CA CYS A 549 33.26 2.52 25.13
C CYS A 549 34.37 3.53 25.43
N VAL A 550 34.57 3.94 26.70
CA VAL A 550 35.59 4.93 27.08
C VAL A 550 36.99 4.30 27.09
N PRO A 551 37.95 4.80 26.29
CA PRO A 551 39.31 4.27 26.26
C PRO A 551 40.05 4.42 27.60
N MET A 552 40.80 3.39 28.00
CA MET A 552 41.61 3.42 29.22
C MET A 552 43.00 3.99 28.96
N CYS A 553 43.21 5.25 29.33
CA CYS A 553 44.51 5.92 29.15
C CYS A 553 45.45 5.73 30.35
N PRO A 554 46.67 5.19 30.17
CA PRO A 554 47.61 5.00 31.27
C PRO A 554 48.10 6.34 31.83
N SER A 555 47.97 6.52 33.15
CA SER A 555 48.52 7.69 33.86
C SER A 555 50.04 7.76 33.74
N SER A 556 50.57 8.97 33.52
CA SER A 556 51.91 9.34 33.04
C SER A 556 53.14 8.88 33.86
N LYS A 557 53.01 7.98 34.85
CA LYS A 557 54.12 7.55 35.72
C LYS A 557 54.57 6.10 35.59
N ARG A 558 53.94 5.26 34.76
CA ARG A 558 54.45 3.90 34.47
C ARG A 558 54.29 3.55 32.99
N ARG A 559 55.43 3.39 32.29
CA ARG A 559 55.51 2.71 30.99
C ARG A 559 55.07 1.25 31.18
N ARG A 560 53.79 0.97 30.98
CA ARG A 560 53.31 -0.34 30.55
C ARG A 560 52.87 -0.20 29.10
N ARG A 561 53.12 -1.24 28.30
CA ARG A 561 52.59 -1.37 26.94
C ARG A 561 51.09 -1.07 26.98
N PHE A 562 50.60 -0.27 26.04
CA PHE A 562 49.16 -0.05 25.85
C PHE A 562 48.49 -1.43 25.84
N ALA A 563 47.66 -1.70 26.84
CA ALA A 563 46.81 -2.87 26.78
C ALA A 563 45.85 -2.62 25.62
N ARG A 564 45.95 -3.43 24.57
CA ARG A 564 44.94 -3.48 23.50
C ARG A 564 43.61 -3.63 24.23
N SER A 565 42.69 -2.67 24.10
CA SER A 565 41.32 -2.98 24.49
C SER A 565 40.89 -4.17 23.64
N LYS A 566 40.12 -5.06 24.25
CA LYS A 566 39.78 -6.39 23.74
C LYS A 566 38.73 -6.30 22.62
N TYR A 567 38.80 -5.27 21.78
CA TYR A 567 37.90 -5.10 20.65
C TYR A 567 38.36 -5.99 19.50
N THR A 568 37.39 -6.70 18.94
CA THR A 568 37.50 -7.53 17.74
C THR A 568 38.16 -6.76 16.60
N GLN A 569 38.82 -7.50 15.72
CA GLN A 569 39.65 -6.99 14.61
C GLN A 569 38.79 -6.38 13.50
N ASP A 570 38.10 -5.30 13.80
CA ASP A 570 37.21 -4.64 12.87
C ASP A 570 37.90 -3.39 12.29
N GLU A 571 37.84 -3.23 10.96
CA GLU A 571 38.50 -2.13 10.25
C GLU A 571 37.88 -0.78 10.66
N PRO A 572 38.66 0.15 11.24
CA PRO A 572 38.17 1.47 11.60
C PRO A 572 37.87 2.33 10.38
N ALA A 573 36.79 3.10 10.45
CA ALA A 573 36.47 4.16 9.51
C ALA A 573 37.53 5.26 9.50
N LEU A 574 37.90 5.80 8.33
CA LEU A 574 38.91 6.86 8.23
C LEU A 574 38.29 8.17 7.74
N ILE A 575 38.40 9.23 8.55
CA ILE A 575 38.03 10.61 8.17
C ILE A 575 39.29 11.47 8.06
N SER A 576 39.35 12.36 7.07
CA SER A 576 40.53 13.19 6.77
C SER A 576 40.17 14.66 6.54
N MET A 577 41.09 15.58 6.79
CA MET A 577 41.01 17.01 6.45
C MET A 577 42.41 17.58 6.21
N GLY A 578 42.55 18.82 5.72
CA GLY A 578 43.86 19.46 5.62
C GLY A 578 43.87 20.99 5.66
N TRP A 579 45.00 21.52 6.09
CA TRP A 579 45.36 22.93 6.07
C TRP A 579 46.34 23.21 4.93
N ARG A 580 46.15 24.33 4.25
CA ARG A 580 47.10 24.90 3.31
C ARG A 580 47.46 26.30 3.77
N LYS A 581 48.75 26.59 3.81
CA LYS A 581 49.28 27.93 4.10
C LYS A 581 49.06 28.89 2.93
#